data_AF-A0A7K0C7X5-F1
#
_entry.id   AF-A0A7K0C7X5-F1
#
_cell.length_a   1.000
_cell.length_b   1.000
_cell.length_c   1.000
_cell.angle_alpha   90.00
_cell.angle_beta   90.00
_cell.angle_gamma   90.00
#
_symmetry.space_group_name_H-M   'P 1'
#
loop_
_entity.id
_entity.type
_entity.pdbx_description
1 polymer ?
#
loop_
_entity_poly.entity_id
_entity_poly.type
_entity_poly.pdbx_seq_one_letter_code
_entity_poly.pdbx_strand_id
1 'polypeptide(L)'
;MKVVVFGATGGTGHHVVRQALEQGCAVTAVVRDPARLAVRHPGLTVSAAALADPAALRDAVAGHDAAVSALGANTLGQARAGVVSSLIREIVAALDACGVRRLVAVSAAPVGDVPDGESFAGRRLVYPLVSAVFRTVYSDLAAMERRIRDSPLDWTIARPPRLTGGPGRGRYRQETGANVANGRVLARADLAHAALGWLHDPATVRQVVGVAY
;
A
#
# COMPACT_ATOMS: atom_id res chain seq x y z
N MET A 1 10.05 -5.15 -15.76
CA MET A 1 8.64 -5.02 -15.33
C MET A 1 8.23 -3.56 -15.39
N LYS A 2 7.01 -3.25 -15.82
CA LYS A 2 6.37 -1.93 -15.78
C LYS A 2 5.43 -1.86 -14.57
N VAL A 3 5.70 -0.95 -13.66
CA VAL A 3 4.93 -0.80 -12.41
C VAL A 3 4.34 0.59 -12.31
N VAL A 4 3.03 0.69 -12.08
CA VAL A 4 2.38 1.96 -11.74
C VAL A 4 2.32 2.12 -10.22
N VAL A 5 2.72 3.27 -9.70
CA VAL A 5 2.79 3.54 -8.26
C VAL A 5 1.88 4.71 -7.89
N PHE A 6 0.87 4.41 -7.06
CA PHE A 6 -0.03 5.39 -6.47
C PHE A 6 0.45 5.80 -5.08
N GLY A 7 0.33 7.09 -4.75
CA GLY A 7 0.88 7.61 -3.49
C GLY A 7 2.41 7.73 -3.49
N ALA A 8 3.02 7.89 -4.68
CA ALA A 8 4.46 7.93 -4.89
C ALA A 8 5.20 9.04 -4.11
N THR A 9 4.51 10.14 -3.76
CA THR A 9 5.09 11.23 -2.94
C THR A 9 4.98 10.99 -1.43
N GLY A 10 4.32 9.91 -1.00
CA GLY A 10 4.18 9.54 0.40
C GLY A 10 5.43 8.89 0.98
N GLY A 11 5.50 8.79 2.30
CA GLY A 11 6.69 8.25 2.97
C GLY A 11 7.07 6.84 2.51
N THR A 12 6.09 5.96 2.25
CA THR A 12 6.36 4.60 1.74
C THR A 12 6.50 4.61 0.22
N GLY A 13 5.62 5.34 -0.48
CA GLY A 13 5.62 5.40 -1.95
C GLY A 13 6.94 5.90 -2.53
N HIS A 14 7.62 6.84 -1.86
CA HIS A 14 8.95 7.29 -2.28
C HIS A 14 9.97 6.16 -2.29
N HIS A 15 9.97 5.30 -1.26
CA HIS A 15 10.84 4.12 -1.23
C HIS A 15 10.46 3.09 -2.29
N VAL A 16 9.16 2.88 -2.54
CA VAL A 16 8.68 1.98 -3.61
C VAL A 16 9.22 2.43 -4.97
N VAL A 17 9.06 3.72 -5.32
CA VAL A 17 9.56 4.26 -6.59
C VAL A 17 11.07 4.07 -6.70
N ARG A 18 11.83 4.52 -5.69
CA ARG A 18 13.29 4.44 -5.72
C ARG A 18 13.78 2.99 -5.86
N GLN A 19 13.27 2.08 -5.03
CA GLN A 19 13.71 0.68 -5.04
C GLN A 19 13.26 -0.07 -6.30
N ALA A 20 12.07 0.22 -6.84
CA ALA A 20 11.62 -0.39 -8.09
C ALA A 20 12.54 0.01 -9.26
N LEU A 21 12.93 1.29 -9.33
CA LEU A 21 13.90 1.78 -10.33
C LEU A 21 15.27 1.12 -10.16
N GLU A 22 15.75 0.95 -8.92
CA GLU A 22 17.00 0.24 -8.60
C GLU A 22 16.95 -1.24 -9.01
N GLN A 23 15.78 -1.86 -8.98
CA GLN A 23 15.54 -3.22 -9.48
C GLN A 23 15.39 -3.30 -11.01
N GLY A 24 15.58 -2.18 -11.73
CA GLY A 24 15.45 -2.11 -13.19
C GLY A 24 14.00 -2.09 -13.69
N CYS A 25 13.02 -1.83 -12.82
CA CYS A 25 11.64 -1.63 -13.27
C CYS A 25 11.50 -0.29 -13.99
N ALA A 26 10.62 -0.27 -15.00
CA ALA A 26 10.07 0.97 -15.53
C ALA A 26 8.90 1.38 -14.62
N VAL A 27 8.94 2.59 -14.07
CA VAL A 27 7.98 3.04 -13.06
C VAL A 27 7.17 4.21 -13.60
N THR A 28 5.85 4.14 -13.49
CA THR A 28 4.97 5.30 -13.64
C THR A 28 4.50 5.76 -12.27
N ALA A 29 4.98 6.91 -11.82
CA ALA A 29 4.53 7.52 -10.57
C ALA A 29 3.30 8.40 -10.83
N VAL A 30 2.14 8.01 -10.30
CA VAL A 30 0.91 8.80 -10.39
C VAL A 30 0.85 9.75 -9.20
N VAL A 31 0.92 11.05 -9.48
CA VAL A 31 1.04 12.11 -8.49
C VAL A 31 0.08 13.25 -8.78
N ARG A 32 -0.40 13.91 -7.73
CA ARG A 32 -1.21 15.13 -7.87
C ARG A 32 -0.37 16.35 -8.21
N ASP A 33 0.85 16.38 -7.67
CA ASP A 33 1.81 17.46 -7.85
C ASP A 33 3.18 16.87 -8.17
N PRO A 34 3.61 16.90 -9.44
CA PRO A 34 4.92 16.41 -9.87
C PRO A 34 6.10 17.03 -9.13
N ALA A 35 5.99 18.29 -8.70
CA ALA A 35 7.10 19.00 -8.03
C ALA A 35 7.48 18.37 -6.69
N ARG A 36 6.58 17.58 -6.09
CA ARG A 36 6.82 16.87 -4.82
C ARG A 36 7.61 15.57 -4.99
N LEU A 37 7.83 15.11 -6.21
CA LEU A 37 8.64 13.91 -6.47
C LEU A 37 10.06 14.33 -6.82
N ALA A 38 10.97 14.19 -5.86
CA ALA A 38 12.38 14.57 -6.03
C ALA A 38 13.20 13.57 -6.87
N VAL A 39 12.66 12.38 -7.16
CA VAL A 39 13.37 11.32 -7.87
C VAL A 39 13.48 11.66 -9.36
N ARG A 40 14.68 11.52 -9.93
CA ARG A 40 14.93 11.61 -11.37
C ARG A 40 15.62 10.34 -11.83
N HIS A 41 15.04 9.65 -12.81
CA HIS A 41 15.59 8.41 -13.34
C HIS A 41 15.08 8.19 -14.78
N PRO A 42 15.88 7.67 -15.72
CA PRO A 42 15.42 7.42 -17.10
C PRO A 42 14.26 6.42 -17.18
N GLY A 43 14.19 5.48 -16.23
CA GLY A 43 13.08 4.53 -16.10
C GLY A 43 11.84 5.08 -15.37
N LEU A 44 11.81 6.36 -15.01
CA LEU A 44 10.69 6.98 -14.28
C LEU A 44 9.87 7.88 -15.20
N THR A 45 8.58 7.55 -15.33
CA THR A 45 7.56 8.41 -15.92
C THR A 45 6.73 9.03 -14.80
N VAL A 46 6.52 10.35 -14.83
CA VAL A 46 5.66 11.04 -13.87
C VAL A 46 4.34 11.39 -14.54
N SER A 47 3.24 10.83 -14.04
CA SER A 47 1.90 11.13 -14.54
C SER A 47 1.18 12.05 -13.55
N ALA A 48 0.89 13.27 -14.01
CA ALA A 48 0.08 14.25 -13.29
C ALA A 48 -1.42 13.94 -13.48
N ALA A 49 -1.85 12.74 -13.08
CA ALA A 49 -3.24 12.34 -13.18
C ALA A 49 -3.97 12.64 -11.88
N ALA A 50 -5.12 13.30 -12.00
CA ALA A 50 -6.09 13.33 -10.91
C ALA A 50 -6.68 11.92 -10.79
N LEU A 51 -6.55 11.30 -9.62
CA LEU A 51 -7.14 9.98 -9.37
C LEU A 51 -8.68 9.96 -9.47
N ALA A 52 -9.31 11.13 -9.52
CA ALA A 52 -10.74 11.30 -9.74
C ALA A 52 -11.11 11.46 -11.23
N ASP A 53 -10.14 11.46 -12.14
CA ASP A 53 -10.35 11.45 -13.59
C ASP A 53 -10.12 10.03 -14.12
N PRO A 54 -11.20 9.28 -14.44
CA PRO A 54 -11.08 7.90 -14.91
C PRO A 54 -10.33 7.75 -16.23
N ALA A 55 -10.38 8.75 -17.12
CA ALA A 55 -9.69 8.68 -18.41
C ALA A 55 -8.18 8.81 -18.20
N ALA A 56 -7.76 9.84 -17.47
CA ALA A 56 -6.35 10.03 -17.12
C ALA A 56 -5.78 8.85 -16.33
N LEU A 57 -6.61 8.22 -15.47
CA LEU A 57 -6.19 7.06 -14.70
C LEU A 57 -5.99 5.81 -15.58
N ARG A 58 -6.87 5.57 -16.56
CA ARG A 58 -6.68 4.50 -17.54
C ARG A 58 -5.42 4.71 -18.36
N ASP A 59 -5.18 5.93 -18.84
CA ASP A 59 -3.98 6.25 -19.62
C ASP A 59 -2.70 6.02 -18.81
N ALA A 60 -2.72 6.36 -17.52
CA ALA A 60 -1.59 6.13 -16.62
C ALA A 60 -1.36 4.65 -16.27
N VAL A 61 -2.38 3.81 -16.39
CA VAL A 61 -2.34 2.38 -16.02
C VAL A 61 -2.12 1.47 -17.23
N ALA A 62 -2.55 1.86 -18.42
CA ALA A 62 -2.49 1.05 -19.63
C ALA A 62 -1.07 0.51 -19.90
N GLY A 63 -0.99 -0.78 -20.23
CA GLY A 63 0.27 -1.44 -20.61
C GLY A 63 1.26 -1.69 -19.46
N HIS A 64 0.84 -1.55 -18.20
CA HIS A 64 1.64 -1.93 -17.02
C HIS A 64 1.43 -3.39 -16.64
N ASP A 65 2.42 -3.98 -15.99
CA ASP A 65 2.37 -5.37 -15.53
C ASP A 65 1.71 -5.48 -14.14
N ALA A 66 1.91 -4.47 -13.29
CA ALA A 66 1.38 -4.44 -11.93
C ALA A 66 1.26 -3.02 -11.35
N ALA A 67 0.52 -2.91 -10.25
CA ALA A 67 0.34 -1.69 -9.49
C ALA A 67 0.73 -1.83 -8.02
N VAL A 68 1.31 -0.75 -7.46
CA VAL A 68 1.50 -0.59 -6.02
C VAL A 68 0.70 0.63 -5.55
N SER A 69 -0.21 0.42 -4.59
CA SER A 69 -0.92 1.48 -3.91
C SER A 69 -0.32 1.73 -2.53
N ALA A 70 0.44 2.80 -2.39
CA ALA A 70 0.94 3.33 -1.12
C ALA A 70 0.10 4.52 -0.63
N LEU A 71 -1.19 4.54 -0.98
CA LEU A 71 -2.11 5.57 -0.55
C LEU A 71 -2.30 5.54 0.97
N GLY A 72 -2.42 6.72 1.55
CA GLY A 72 -2.72 6.88 2.97
C GLY A 72 -3.39 8.21 3.24
N ALA A 73 -4.19 8.28 4.29
CA ALA A 73 -4.74 9.53 4.79
C ALA A 73 -3.64 10.30 5.52
N ASN A 74 -3.24 11.47 5.01
CA ASN A 74 -2.23 12.32 5.64
C ASN A 74 -2.81 13.17 6.79
N THR A 75 -4.14 13.19 6.91
CA THR A 75 -4.86 13.92 7.97
C THR A 75 -6.08 13.12 8.42
N LEU A 76 -6.54 13.34 9.66
CA LEU A 76 -7.78 12.75 10.18
C LEU A 76 -9.02 13.21 9.38
N GLY A 77 -8.99 14.42 8.81
CA GLY A 77 -10.06 14.91 7.93
C GLY A 77 -10.18 14.09 6.64
N GLN A 78 -9.06 13.76 6.00
CA GLN A 78 -9.04 12.89 4.82
C GLN A 78 -9.54 11.48 5.12
N ALA A 79 -9.15 10.93 6.27
CA ALA A 79 -9.63 9.64 6.73
C ALA A 79 -11.15 9.64 6.95
N ARG A 80 -11.69 10.67 7.62
CA ARG A 80 -13.13 10.83 7.82
C ARG A 80 -13.91 10.98 6.51
N ALA A 81 -13.32 11.66 5.53
CA ALA A 81 -13.90 11.82 4.21
C ALA A 81 -13.81 10.56 3.33
N GLY A 82 -13.24 9.46 3.82
CA GLY A 82 -13.16 8.21 3.07
C GLY A 82 -12.26 8.28 1.84
N VAL A 83 -11.24 9.15 1.87
CA VAL A 83 -10.45 9.46 0.68
C VAL A 83 -9.71 8.21 0.16
N VAL A 84 -9.17 7.36 1.04
CA VAL A 84 -8.41 6.20 0.58
C VAL A 84 -9.34 5.18 -0.09
N SER A 85 -10.50 4.89 0.53
CA SER A 85 -11.46 3.95 -0.05
C SER A 85 -12.16 4.46 -1.31
N SER A 86 -12.32 5.79 -1.46
CA SER A 86 -12.81 6.37 -2.72
C SER A 86 -11.77 6.26 -3.83
N LEU A 87 -10.51 6.58 -3.54
CA LEU A 87 -9.43 6.56 -4.53
C LEU A 87 -9.11 5.14 -4.99
N ILE A 88 -9.14 4.15 -4.09
CA ILE A 88 -8.88 2.76 -4.48
C ILE A 88 -9.98 2.22 -5.41
N ARG A 89 -11.22 2.70 -5.29
CA ARG A 89 -12.30 2.30 -6.20
C ARG A 89 -11.96 2.67 -7.64
N GLU A 90 -11.52 3.90 -7.86
CA GLU A 90 -11.13 4.38 -9.18
C GLU A 90 -9.90 3.62 -9.70
N ILE A 91 -8.90 3.37 -8.85
CA ILE A 91 -7.72 2.58 -9.19
C ILE A 91 -8.10 1.16 -9.62
N VAL A 92 -8.91 0.47 -8.83
CA VAL A 92 -9.36 -0.89 -9.14
C VAL A 92 -10.11 -0.92 -10.46
N ALA A 93 -11.02 0.03 -10.70
CA ALA A 93 -11.77 0.11 -11.95
C ALA A 93 -10.85 0.35 -13.17
N ALA A 94 -9.85 1.23 -13.04
CA ALA A 94 -8.88 1.48 -14.11
C ALA A 94 -7.96 0.27 -14.38
N LEU A 95 -7.49 -0.40 -13.31
CA LEU A 95 -6.69 -1.62 -13.42
C LEU A 95 -7.46 -2.72 -14.15
N ASP A 96 -8.71 -2.95 -13.77
CA ASP A 96 -9.58 -3.95 -14.39
C ASP A 96 -9.85 -3.62 -15.87
N ALA A 97 -10.23 -2.37 -16.17
CA ALA A 97 -10.49 -1.91 -17.53
C ALA A 97 -9.27 -2.01 -18.46
N CYS A 98 -8.05 -1.89 -17.91
CA CYS A 98 -6.80 -2.00 -18.65
C CYS A 98 -6.18 -3.39 -18.63
N GLY A 99 -6.81 -4.37 -17.98
CA GLY A 99 -6.31 -5.75 -17.87
C GLY A 99 -5.10 -5.92 -16.94
N VAL A 100 -4.79 -4.93 -16.09
CA VAL A 100 -3.65 -4.98 -15.16
C VAL A 100 -4.11 -5.70 -13.88
N ARG A 101 -3.83 -7.00 -13.77
CA ARG A 101 -4.40 -7.82 -12.70
C ARG A 101 -3.68 -7.71 -11.35
N ARG A 102 -2.36 -7.49 -11.34
CA ARG A 102 -1.55 -7.55 -10.11
C ARG A 102 -1.59 -6.23 -9.34
N LEU A 103 -2.09 -6.26 -8.09
CA LEU A 103 -2.13 -5.09 -7.20
C LEU A 103 -1.54 -5.42 -5.82
N VAL A 104 -0.59 -4.62 -5.34
CA VAL A 104 -0.15 -4.63 -3.93
C VAL A 104 -0.59 -3.33 -3.27
N ALA A 105 -1.39 -3.40 -2.22
CA ALA A 105 -1.94 -2.23 -1.54
C ALA A 105 -1.51 -2.18 -0.07
N VAL A 106 -1.08 -1.00 0.39
CA VAL A 106 -0.71 -0.76 1.78
C VAL A 106 -1.93 -0.40 2.62
N SER A 107 -2.18 -1.19 3.67
CA SER A 107 -3.17 -0.97 4.71
C SER A 107 -2.46 -0.77 6.06
N ALA A 108 -3.03 -1.27 7.16
CA ALA A 108 -2.44 -1.22 8.49
C ALA A 108 -2.85 -2.45 9.34
N ALA A 109 -1.95 -2.91 10.21
CA ALA A 109 -2.18 -4.04 11.12
C ALA A 109 -3.47 -3.93 11.95
N PRO A 110 -3.84 -2.76 12.52
CA PRO A 110 -5.06 -2.63 13.34
C PRO A 110 -6.39 -2.81 12.58
N VAL A 111 -6.36 -2.92 11.24
CA VAL A 111 -7.55 -3.27 10.44
C VAL A 111 -7.85 -4.77 10.53
N GLY A 112 -6.84 -5.59 10.80
CA GLY A 112 -6.97 -7.03 10.98
C GLY A 112 -7.24 -7.46 12.41
N ASP A 113 -7.53 -8.75 12.57
CA ASP A 113 -7.65 -9.37 13.87
C ASP A 113 -6.32 -9.34 14.65
N VAL A 114 -6.46 -9.40 15.97
CA VAL A 114 -5.31 -9.54 16.86
C VAL A 114 -4.70 -10.92 16.65
N PRO A 115 -3.41 -11.02 16.26
CA PRO A 115 -2.81 -12.30 15.92
C PRO A 115 -2.72 -13.24 17.13
N ASP A 116 -2.70 -14.53 16.85
CA ASP A 116 -2.43 -15.56 17.86
C ASP A 116 -0.98 -15.39 18.37
N GLY A 117 -0.79 -15.51 19.68
CA GLY A 117 0.51 -15.24 20.32
C GLY A 117 0.81 -13.75 20.59
N GLU A 118 -0.12 -12.84 20.33
CA GLU A 118 -0.02 -11.45 20.79
C GLU A 118 0.02 -11.37 22.33
N SER A 119 0.91 -10.53 22.87
CA SER A 119 1.01 -10.32 24.31
C SER A 119 -0.32 -9.91 24.97
N PHE A 120 -0.55 -10.33 26.21
CA PHE A 120 -1.76 -10.00 26.97
C PHE A 120 -2.02 -8.48 27.03
N ALA A 121 -0.97 -7.69 27.30
CA ALA A 121 -1.06 -6.23 27.30
C ALA A 121 -1.36 -5.66 25.90
N GLY A 122 -0.74 -6.20 24.84
CA GLY A 122 -1.03 -5.82 23.46
C GLY A 122 -2.50 -6.02 23.12
N ARG A 123 -3.02 -7.22 23.40
CA ARG A 123 -4.40 -7.63 23.15
C ARG A 123 -5.42 -6.84 23.97
N ARG A 124 -5.17 -6.61 25.26
CA ARG A 124 -6.16 -6.04 26.19
C ARG A 124 -6.13 -4.52 26.30
N LEU A 125 -5.00 -3.87 25.99
CA LEU A 125 -4.83 -2.43 26.17
C LEU A 125 -4.48 -1.72 24.86
N VAL A 126 -3.44 -2.17 24.16
CA VAL A 126 -2.87 -1.42 23.03
C VAL A 126 -3.82 -1.41 21.82
N TYR A 127 -4.33 -2.58 21.42
CA TYR A 127 -5.24 -2.68 20.26
C TYR A 127 -6.53 -1.87 20.48
N PRO A 128 -7.30 -2.07 21.58
CA PRO A 128 -8.47 -1.24 21.88
C PRO A 128 -8.20 0.26 21.87
N LEU A 129 -7.10 0.72 22.49
CA LEU A 129 -6.75 2.14 22.56
C LEU A 129 -6.45 2.72 21.18
N VAL A 130 -5.59 2.05 20.40
CA VAL A 130 -5.20 2.49 19.06
C VAL A 130 -6.42 2.50 18.13
N SER A 131 -7.24 1.45 18.17
CA SER A 131 -8.47 1.35 17.38
C SER A 131 -9.48 2.44 17.74
N ALA A 132 -9.56 2.85 19.02
CA ALA A 132 -10.44 3.95 19.43
C ALA A 132 -9.95 5.31 18.92
N VAL A 133 -8.65 5.61 19.07
CA VAL A 133 -8.07 6.91 18.67
C VAL A 133 -8.10 7.11 17.15
N PHE A 134 -7.83 6.05 16.39
CA PHE A 134 -7.72 6.10 14.93
C PHE A 134 -8.87 5.41 14.21
N ARG A 135 -10.03 5.25 14.88
CA ARG A 135 -11.20 4.54 14.37
C ARG A 135 -11.59 4.94 12.94
N THR A 136 -11.56 6.23 12.65
CA THR A 136 -11.94 6.79 11.34
C THR A 136 -10.94 6.47 10.23
N VAL A 137 -9.64 6.41 10.56
CA VAL A 137 -8.58 5.97 9.64
C VAL A 137 -8.74 4.48 9.34
N TYR A 138 -8.94 3.67 10.38
CA TYR A 138 -9.08 2.22 10.19
C TYR A 138 -10.39 1.83 9.53
N SER A 139 -11.47 2.59 9.72
CA SER A 139 -12.72 2.35 8.98
C SER A 139 -12.57 2.62 7.48
N ASP A 140 -11.83 3.68 7.11
CA ASP A 140 -11.55 3.97 5.69
C ASP A 140 -10.65 2.89 5.08
N LEU A 141 -9.60 2.46 5.79
CA LEU A 141 -8.75 1.35 5.34
C LEU A 141 -9.52 0.02 5.27
N ALA A 142 -10.41 -0.28 6.22
CA ALA A 142 -11.27 -1.46 6.15
C ALA A 142 -12.22 -1.43 4.95
N ALA A 143 -12.74 -0.24 4.59
CA ALA A 143 -13.52 -0.06 3.37
C ALA A 143 -12.67 -0.22 2.11
N MET A 144 -11.44 0.31 2.11
CA MET A 144 -10.46 0.10 1.04
C MET A 144 -10.16 -1.40 0.84
N GLU A 145 -9.87 -2.12 1.91
CA GLU A 145 -9.57 -3.56 1.85
C GLU A 145 -10.77 -4.35 1.30
N ARG A 146 -12.00 -4.06 1.73
CA ARG A 146 -13.20 -4.72 1.19
C ARG A 146 -13.33 -4.52 -0.32
N ARG A 147 -13.18 -3.28 -0.79
CA ARG A 147 -13.23 -2.97 -2.24
C ARG A 147 -12.18 -3.72 -3.05
N ILE A 148 -10.97 -3.86 -2.50
CA ILE A 148 -9.91 -4.65 -3.13
C ILE A 148 -10.29 -6.14 -3.16
N ARG A 149 -10.78 -6.70 -2.04
CA ARG A 149 -11.16 -8.11 -1.95
C ARG A 149 -12.27 -8.49 -2.91
N ASP A 150 -13.25 -7.60 -3.07
CA ASP A 150 -14.42 -7.81 -3.94
C ASP A 150 -14.09 -7.61 -5.43
N SER A 151 -12.87 -7.17 -5.75
CA SER A 151 -12.42 -6.96 -7.13
C SER A 151 -11.91 -8.23 -7.80
N PRO A 152 -11.89 -8.29 -9.15
CA PRO A 152 -11.35 -9.46 -9.87
C PRO A 152 -9.82 -9.57 -9.81
N LEU A 153 -9.13 -8.55 -9.27
CA LEU A 153 -7.67 -8.43 -9.30
C LEU A 153 -6.95 -9.54 -8.51
N ASP A 154 -5.70 -9.78 -8.91
CA ASP A 154 -4.73 -10.58 -8.18
C ASP A 154 -4.05 -9.68 -7.12
N TRP A 155 -4.77 -9.44 -6.03
CA TRP A 155 -4.38 -8.46 -5.02
C TRP A 155 -3.55 -9.04 -3.88
N THR A 156 -2.73 -8.21 -3.23
CA THR A 156 -2.10 -8.46 -1.93
C THR A 156 -2.26 -7.23 -1.07
N ILE A 157 -2.71 -7.42 0.17
CA ILE A 157 -2.91 -6.31 1.11
C ILE A 157 -1.83 -6.38 2.20
N ALA A 158 -0.96 -5.39 2.24
CA ALA A 158 0.07 -5.26 3.26
C ALA A 158 -0.51 -4.70 4.56
N ARG A 159 -0.29 -5.36 5.69
CA ARG A 159 -0.68 -4.87 7.02
C ARG A 159 0.55 -4.61 7.90
N PRO A 160 1.23 -3.46 7.72
CA PRO A 160 2.34 -3.08 8.57
C PRO A 160 1.85 -2.55 9.94
N PRO A 161 2.66 -2.64 10.99
CA PRO A 161 2.44 -1.94 12.25
C PRO A 161 2.92 -0.48 12.12
N ARG A 162 3.38 0.13 13.22
CA ARG A 162 3.87 1.52 13.18
C ARG A 162 5.06 1.67 12.23
N LEU A 163 4.90 2.51 11.22
CA LEU A 163 5.93 2.79 10.23
C LEU A 163 6.94 3.83 10.73
N THR A 164 8.23 3.54 10.53
CA THR A 164 9.35 4.43 10.87
C THR A 164 10.05 4.94 9.61
N GLY A 165 10.66 6.12 9.69
CA GLY A 165 11.40 6.74 8.58
C GLY A 165 12.91 6.45 8.57
N GLY A 166 13.39 5.63 9.52
CA GLY A 166 14.81 5.24 9.58
C GLY A 166 15.20 4.27 8.47
N PRO A 167 16.49 3.90 8.39
CA PRO A 167 16.97 2.93 7.43
C PRO A 167 16.27 1.57 7.61
N GLY A 168 16.06 0.87 6.50
CA GLY A 168 15.61 -0.52 6.50
C GLY A 168 16.67 -1.44 7.12
N ARG A 169 16.22 -2.51 7.77
CA ARG A 169 17.07 -3.57 8.31
C ARG A 169 17.35 -4.66 7.26
N GLY A 170 16.58 -4.69 6.17
CA GLY A 170 16.65 -5.74 5.15
C GLY A 170 16.20 -7.12 5.63
N ARG A 171 15.70 -7.22 6.87
CA ARG A 171 15.20 -8.46 7.49
C ARG A 171 13.97 -8.14 8.32
N TYR A 172 12.88 -8.86 8.08
CA TYR A 172 11.58 -8.69 8.74
C TYR A 172 10.82 -10.02 8.69
N ARG A 173 9.86 -10.19 9.60
CA ARG A 173 8.91 -11.31 9.60
C ARG A 173 7.70 -10.98 8.72
N GLN A 174 7.11 -12.02 8.15
CA GLN A 174 5.93 -11.93 7.29
C GLN A 174 4.96 -13.04 7.69
N GLU A 175 3.66 -12.75 7.76
CA GLU A 175 2.62 -13.73 8.01
C GLU A 175 1.52 -13.60 6.94
N THR A 176 1.23 -14.69 6.24
CA THR A 176 0.17 -14.73 5.23
C THR A 176 -1.16 -15.06 5.89
N GLY A 177 -2.18 -14.26 5.59
CA GLY A 177 -3.52 -14.37 6.18
C GLY A 177 -3.65 -13.76 7.58
N ALA A 178 -2.56 -13.33 8.21
CA ALA A 178 -2.55 -12.82 9.58
C ALA A 178 -1.60 -11.64 9.77
N ASN A 179 -1.70 -10.97 10.93
CA ASN A 179 -0.72 -10.00 11.38
C ASN A 179 0.49 -10.72 12.02
N VAL A 180 1.67 -10.12 11.95
CA VAL A 180 2.84 -10.64 12.68
C VAL A 180 2.65 -10.39 14.18
N ALA A 181 2.62 -11.46 14.97
CA ALA A 181 2.54 -11.36 16.43
C ALA A 181 3.70 -10.56 17.02
N ASN A 182 3.39 -9.68 17.98
CA ASN A 182 4.34 -8.81 18.67
C ASN A 182 5.16 -7.89 17.72
N GLY A 183 4.74 -7.76 16.46
CA GLY A 183 5.36 -6.89 15.46
C GLY A 183 4.95 -5.44 15.66
N ARG A 184 5.78 -4.63 16.33
CA ARG A 184 5.40 -3.26 16.72
C ARG A 184 5.78 -2.19 15.70
N VAL A 185 6.82 -2.43 14.92
CA VAL A 185 7.43 -1.44 14.03
C VAL A 185 7.94 -2.06 12.74
N LEU A 186 8.00 -1.24 11.69
CA LEU A 186 8.65 -1.57 10.43
C LEU A 186 9.19 -0.28 9.79
N ALA A 187 10.36 -0.30 9.16
CA ALA A 187 10.82 0.83 8.36
C ALA A 187 10.03 0.91 7.04
N ARG A 188 9.72 2.12 6.59
CA ARG A 188 9.05 2.33 5.29
C ARG A 188 9.87 1.77 4.12
N ALA A 189 11.19 1.79 4.22
CA ALA A 189 12.10 1.19 3.26
C ALA A 189 11.92 -0.34 3.17
N ASP A 190 11.75 -1.03 4.30
CA ASP A 190 11.54 -2.49 4.30
C ASP A 190 10.11 -2.87 3.88
N LEU A 191 9.11 -2.04 4.18
CA LEU A 191 7.76 -2.22 3.64
C LEU A 191 7.76 -2.11 2.11
N ALA A 192 8.47 -1.12 1.56
CA ALA A 192 8.62 -0.98 0.11
C ALA A 192 9.31 -2.21 -0.50
N HIS A 193 10.37 -2.69 0.15
CA HIS A 193 11.08 -3.89 -0.29
C HIS A 193 10.16 -5.12 -0.31
N ALA A 194 9.38 -5.33 0.77
CA ALA A 194 8.39 -6.42 0.85
C ALA A 194 7.32 -6.30 -0.24
N ALA A 195 6.75 -5.09 -0.41
CA ALA A 195 5.72 -4.83 -1.40
C ALA A 195 6.17 -5.12 -2.83
N LEU A 196 7.41 -4.77 -3.18
CA LEU A 196 8.00 -5.08 -4.47
C LEU A 196 8.26 -6.58 -4.65
N GLY A 197 8.75 -7.25 -3.60
CA GLY A 197 8.92 -8.70 -3.61
C GLY A 197 7.61 -9.44 -3.89
N TRP A 198 6.51 -8.99 -3.28
CA TRP A 198 5.20 -9.62 -3.48
C TRP A 198 4.67 -9.48 -4.90
N LEU A 199 5.08 -8.46 -5.68
CA LEU A 199 4.68 -8.36 -7.10
C LEU A 199 5.01 -9.63 -7.89
N HIS A 200 6.01 -10.40 -7.46
CA HIS A 200 6.47 -11.63 -8.08
C HIS A 200 6.08 -12.91 -7.32
N ASP A 201 5.46 -12.80 -6.14
CA ASP A 201 5.17 -13.94 -5.28
C ASP A 201 3.71 -14.43 -5.44
N PRO A 202 3.48 -15.56 -6.11
CA PRO A 202 2.13 -16.11 -6.30
C PRO A 202 1.48 -16.54 -4.98
N ALA A 203 2.25 -16.86 -3.94
CA ALA A 203 1.70 -17.29 -2.64
C ALA A 203 0.98 -16.15 -1.92
N THR A 204 1.24 -14.89 -2.32
CA THR A 204 0.60 -13.70 -1.74
C THR A 204 -0.64 -13.24 -2.50
N VAL A 205 -1.00 -13.90 -3.60
CA VAL A 205 -2.18 -13.55 -4.40
C VAL A 205 -3.45 -13.84 -3.62
N ARG A 206 -4.33 -12.84 -3.56
CA ARG A 206 -5.55 -12.80 -2.76
C ARG A 206 -5.31 -13.04 -1.28
N GLN A 207 -4.17 -12.58 -0.78
CA GLN A 207 -3.81 -12.67 0.62
C GLN A 207 -3.62 -11.29 1.25
N VAL A 208 -3.97 -11.24 2.54
CA VAL A 208 -3.43 -10.22 3.43
C VAL A 208 -2.06 -10.71 3.90
N VAL A 209 -1.07 -9.82 3.98
CA VAL A 209 0.25 -10.15 4.49
C VAL A 209 0.62 -9.17 5.60
N GLY A 210 0.73 -9.67 6.82
CA GLY A 210 1.32 -8.93 7.94
C GLY A 210 2.83 -8.85 7.75
N VAL A 211 3.44 -7.70 8.06
CA VAL A 211 4.89 -7.52 7.94
C VAL A 211 5.43 -6.63 9.05
N ALA A 212 6.44 -7.09 9.78
CA ALA A 212 7.00 -6.37 10.92
C ALA A 212 8.40 -6.87 11.30
N TYR A 213 9.10 -6.13 12.17
CA TYR A 213 10.29 -6.64 12.85
C TYR A 213 9.97 -7.60 13.99
#